data_AF-A0A2V8R7C1-F1
#
_entry.id   AF-A0A2V8R7C1-F1
#
_cell.length_a   1.000
_cell.length_b   1.000
_cell.length_c   1.000
_cell.angle_alpha   90.00
_cell.angle_beta   90.00
_cell.angle_gamma   90.00
#
_symmetry.space_group_name_H-M   'P 1'
#
loop_
_entity.id
_entity.type
_entity.pdbx_description
1 polymer ?
#
loop_
_entity_poly.entity_id
_entity_poly.type
_entity_poly.pdbx_seq_one_letter_code
_entity_poly.pdbx_strand_id
1 'polypeptide(L)'
;MKPAQRSIAAGLITALLLAGCLSLESIAQTSSKSTRTKASAAETPDTSEAKAPESEMRAIIEYYVVDRGSLARSYPVANSPARRDRFRKFYADALERIRKLDFDSMSQEGKADYVLFKNHLEHEFRQLDIEEKQLAEIQPLIPFAKAIVDLEEARRRMEPIDSPKAAVILNTLKKQVEDTRRFVEAGLRAGENTDAIRVKKTIAFRGVNAINTLRGNL
;
A
#
# COMPACT_ATOMS: atom_id res chain seq x y z
N MET A 1 71.56 -1.61 17.95
CA MET A 1 71.54 -1.10 19.34
C MET A 1 70.09 -0.88 19.75
N LYS A 2 69.56 -1.78 20.59
CA LYS A 2 68.38 -1.58 21.46
C LYS A 2 68.94 -1.33 22.87
N PRO A 3 68.31 -0.49 23.71
CA PRO A 3 67.33 -0.99 24.69
C PRO A 3 66.19 0.05 24.91
N ALA A 4 65.14 -0.09 25.73
CA ALA A 4 64.87 -0.95 26.87
C ALA A 4 63.33 -1.07 27.08
N GLN A 5 62.92 -2.20 27.65
CA GLN A 5 61.60 -2.51 28.20
C GLN A 5 61.32 -1.79 29.52
N ARG A 6 60.03 -1.68 29.90
CA ARG A 6 59.41 -2.10 31.19
C ARG A 6 57.91 -1.77 31.17
N SER A 7 57.03 -2.79 31.08
CA SER A 7 56.31 -3.52 32.16
C SER A 7 55.19 -2.71 32.85
N ILE A 8 53.92 -3.02 32.57
CA ILE A 8 52.96 -3.89 33.32
C ILE A 8 52.31 -3.18 34.54
N ALA A 9 50.98 -3.03 34.49
CA ALA A 9 49.97 -3.19 35.56
C ALA A 9 48.62 -2.70 35.01
N ALA A 10 47.60 -3.52 34.71
CA ALA A 10 46.72 -4.30 35.59
C ALA A 10 46.07 -3.46 36.70
N GLY A 11 44.75 -3.25 36.61
CA GLY A 11 43.98 -2.57 37.66
C GLY A 11 42.54 -2.23 37.25
N LEU A 12 41.69 -3.26 37.19
CA LEU A 12 40.24 -3.12 37.32
C LEU A 12 39.93 -2.80 38.79
N ILE A 13 39.06 -1.84 39.10
CA ILE A 13 38.06 -1.87 40.19
C ILE A 13 37.16 -0.63 40.10
N THR A 14 35.87 -0.95 40.07
CA THR A 14 34.65 -0.16 40.17
C THR A 14 34.44 0.56 41.50
N ALA A 15 33.88 1.77 41.46
CA ALA A 15 32.86 2.38 42.37
C ALA A 15 32.83 3.91 42.10
N LEU A 16 31.77 4.71 42.22
CA LEU A 16 30.32 4.58 42.42
C LEU A 16 29.82 6.07 42.55
N LEU A 17 28.63 6.38 42.01
CA LEU A 17 27.75 7.54 42.30
C LEU A 17 28.16 8.96 41.83
N LEU A 18 27.37 9.56 40.94
CA LEU A 18 26.16 10.37 41.25
C LEU A 18 25.50 10.77 39.90
N ALA A 19 24.30 10.26 39.60
CA ALA A 19 23.01 10.95 39.78
C ALA A 19 22.66 11.89 38.61
N GLY A 20 21.69 11.48 37.81
CA GLY A 20 21.14 12.25 36.69
C GLY A 20 19.98 11.52 36.01
N CYS A 21 18.94 11.20 36.78
CA CYS A 21 17.69 10.61 36.32
C CYS A 21 16.96 11.51 35.31
N LEU A 22 16.52 10.95 34.19
CA LEU A 22 15.39 11.44 33.38
C LEU A 22 14.62 10.23 32.86
N SER A 23 13.65 9.77 33.65
CA SER A 23 12.67 8.75 33.29
C SER A 23 11.38 9.39 32.81
N LEU A 24 10.72 8.67 31.91
CA LEU A 24 9.41 8.90 31.33
C LEU A 24 8.34 9.23 32.37
N GLU A 25 7.53 10.26 32.11
CA GLU A 25 6.27 10.48 32.83
C GLU A 25 5.10 9.92 32.00
N SER A 26 4.56 8.83 32.54
CA SER A 26 3.27 8.23 32.21
C SER A 26 2.16 9.11 32.77
N ILE A 27 1.22 9.54 31.93
CA ILE A 27 0.00 10.25 32.35
C ILE A 27 -0.92 9.24 33.05
N ALA A 28 -0.88 9.20 34.38
CA ALA A 28 -1.83 8.49 35.21
C ALA A 28 -3.05 9.39 35.49
N GLN A 29 -4.23 8.91 35.11
CA GLN A 29 -5.52 9.55 35.34
C GLN A 29 -5.84 9.63 36.83
N THR A 30 -6.28 10.80 37.28
CA THR A 30 -6.75 11.03 38.65
C THR A 30 -8.19 10.53 38.81
N SER A 31 -8.36 9.55 39.69
CA SER A 31 -9.67 9.03 40.11
C SER A 31 -10.34 10.01 41.07
N SER A 32 -11.37 10.72 40.60
CA SER A 32 -12.30 11.46 41.46
C SER A 32 -13.20 10.49 42.23
N LYS A 33 -13.16 10.57 43.57
CA LYS A 33 -14.07 9.84 44.47
C LYS A 33 -15.51 10.32 44.24
N SER A 34 -16.35 9.47 43.66
CA SER A 34 -17.80 9.64 43.66
C SER A 34 -18.42 8.79 44.76
N THR A 35 -19.22 9.43 45.59
CA THR A 35 -19.96 8.90 46.74
C THR A 35 -20.96 7.83 46.30
N ARG A 36 -20.87 6.66 46.94
CA ARG A 36 -21.80 5.54 46.75
C ARG A 36 -23.13 5.83 47.44
N THR A 37 -24.14 6.23 46.68
CA THR A 37 -25.54 6.19 47.12
C THR A 37 -26.17 4.89 46.63
N LYS A 38 -26.67 4.09 47.57
CA LYS A 38 -27.35 2.82 47.36
C LYS A 38 -28.81 3.11 47.01
N ALA A 39 -29.27 2.74 45.82
CA ALA A 39 -30.70 2.74 45.49
C ALA A 39 -31.06 1.67 44.45
N SER A 40 -31.97 0.79 44.89
CA SER A 40 -32.95 -0.03 44.17
C SER A 40 -32.54 -0.84 42.95
N ALA A 41 -32.77 -2.16 43.07
CA ALA A 41 -32.90 -3.09 41.98
C ALA A 41 -33.94 -2.57 40.96
N ALA A 42 -33.48 -2.38 39.72
CA ALA A 42 -34.33 -2.35 38.54
C ALA A 42 -34.09 -3.67 37.82
N GLU A 43 -35.17 -4.44 37.62
CA GLU A 43 -35.18 -5.59 36.72
C GLU A 43 -34.61 -5.14 35.39
N THR A 44 -33.45 -5.70 35.04
CA THR A 44 -32.90 -5.59 33.69
C THR A 44 -33.77 -6.48 32.83
N PRO A 45 -34.41 -5.99 31.75
CA PRO A 45 -35.05 -6.90 30.82
C PRO A 45 -33.95 -7.80 30.28
N ASP A 46 -34.15 -9.10 30.46
CA ASP A 46 -33.30 -10.15 29.91
C ASP A 46 -33.23 -9.94 28.40
N THR A 47 -32.09 -9.41 27.95
CA THR A 47 -31.75 -9.19 26.54
C THR A 47 -30.87 -10.32 26.04
N SER A 48 -30.89 -11.48 26.71
CA SER A 48 -30.34 -12.69 26.12
C SER A 48 -31.18 -13.09 24.90
N GLU A 49 -30.52 -13.13 23.75
CA GLU A 49 -30.92 -13.85 22.53
C GLU A 49 -31.77 -13.16 21.45
N ALA A 50 -31.83 -11.84 21.38
CA ALA A 50 -32.18 -11.19 20.09
C ALA A 50 -30.90 -10.96 19.26
N LYS A 51 -30.37 -12.01 18.62
CA LYS A 51 -29.34 -11.85 17.58
C LYS A 51 -29.95 -10.96 16.49
N ALA A 52 -29.45 -9.74 16.31
CA ALA A 52 -29.91 -8.86 15.24
C ALA A 52 -29.89 -9.64 13.91
N PRO A 53 -30.88 -9.45 13.02
CA PRO A 53 -30.91 -10.17 11.75
C PRO A 53 -29.58 -9.91 11.03
N GLU A 54 -28.78 -10.95 10.82
CA GLU A 54 -27.53 -10.78 10.08
C GLU A 54 -27.86 -10.61 8.61
N SER A 55 -27.47 -9.45 8.05
CA SER A 55 -27.54 -9.17 6.62
C SER A 55 -27.07 -10.36 5.78
N GLU A 56 -27.88 -10.74 4.80
CA GLU A 56 -27.62 -11.84 3.86
C GLU A 56 -26.34 -11.59 3.03
N MET A 57 -25.91 -10.33 2.94
CA MET A 57 -24.69 -9.91 2.25
C MET A 57 -23.42 -10.08 3.08
N ARG A 58 -23.53 -10.23 4.41
CA ARG A 58 -22.40 -10.22 5.33
C ARG A 58 -21.31 -11.21 4.94
N ALA A 59 -21.66 -12.47 4.76
CA ALA A 59 -20.71 -13.52 4.42
C ALA A 59 -19.98 -13.23 3.09
N ILE A 60 -20.72 -12.75 2.07
CA ILE A 60 -20.17 -12.42 0.76
C ILE A 60 -19.15 -11.28 0.86
N ILE A 61 -19.46 -10.25 1.66
CA ILE A 61 -18.57 -9.12 1.89
C ILE A 61 -17.32 -9.58 2.65
N GLU A 62 -17.45 -10.41 3.68
CA GLU A 62 -16.32 -10.95 4.44
C GLU A 62 -15.38 -11.76 3.52
N TYR A 63 -15.91 -12.65 2.70
CA TYR A 63 -15.11 -13.38 1.70
C TYR A 63 -14.42 -12.45 0.70
N TYR A 64 -15.15 -11.45 0.18
CA TYR A 64 -14.58 -10.46 -0.72
C TYR A 64 -13.39 -9.72 -0.09
N VAL A 65 -13.50 -9.30 1.17
CA VAL A 65 -12.42 -8.58 1.87
C VAL A 65 -11.17 -9.45 2.01
N VAL A 66 -11.36 -10.71 2.40
CA VAL A 66 -10.26 -11.68 2.53
C VAL A 66 -9.58 -11.93 1.18
N ASP A 67 -10.37 -12.18 0.14
CA ASP A 67 -9.87 -12.47 -1.21
C ASP A 67 -9.17 -11.27 -1.83
N ARG A 68 -9.75 -10.07 -1.70
CA ARG A 68 -9.13 -8.81 -2.16
C ARG A 68 -7.78 -8.60 -1.49
N GLY A 69 -7.69 -8.86 -0.18
CA GLY A 69 -6.44 -8.77 0.57
C GLY A 69 -5.40 -9.76 0.07
N SER A 70 -5.80 -11.02 -0.17
CA SER A 70 -4.91 -12.06 -0.72
C SER A 70 -4.44 -11.73 -2.13
N LEU A 71 -5.32 -11.19 -2.97
CA LEU A 71 -4.99 -10.75 -4.31
C LEU A 71 -4.01 -9.57 -4.29
N ALA A 72 -4.22 -8.58 -3.42
CA ALA A 72 -3.33 -7.43 -3.27
C ALA A 72 -1.91 -7.83 -2.85
N ARG A 73 -1.78 -8.82 -1.95
CA ARG A 73 -0.46 -9.36 -1.56
C ARG A 73 0.21 -10.14 -2.68
N SER A 74 -0.57 -10.85 -3.49
CA SER A 74 -0.05 -11.62 -4.62
C SER A 74 0.40 -10.72 -5.78
N TYR A 75 -0.30 -9.59 -5.98
CA TYR A 75 0.00 -8.60 -7.02
C TYR A 75 0.25 -7.19 -6.42
N PRO A 76 1.41 -6.95 -5.78
CA PRO A 76 1.69 -5.68 -5.12
C PRO A 76 2.24 -4.60 -6.07
N VAL A 77 2.70 -4.98 -7.26
CA VAL A 77 3.25 -4.03 -8.24
C VAL A 77 2.11 -3.19 -8.84
N ALA A 78 1.85 -2.01 -8.28
CA ALA A 78 0.64 -1.22 -8.56
C ALA A 78 0.40 -0.94 -10.06
N ASN A 79 1.47 -0.59 -10.80
CA ASN A 79 1.41 -0.21 -12.22
C ASN A 79 1.54 -1.41 -13.18
N SER A 80 1.51 -2.65 -12.66
CA SER A 80 1.56 -3.86 -13.47
C SER A 80 0.27 -4.03 -14.29
N PRO A 81 0.37 -4.28 -15.61
CA PRO A 81 -0.77 -4.71 -16.41
C PRO A 81 -1.39 -6.00 -15.88
N ALA A 82 -0.56 -6.99 -15.50
CA ALA A 82 -1.04 -8.25 -14.94
C ALA A 82 -1.85 -8.03 -13.66
N ARG A 83 -1.39 -7.15 -12.76
CA ARG A 83 -2.17 -6.75 -11.57
C ARG A 83 -3.52 -6.18 -11.98
N ARG A 84 -3.53 -5.19 -12.87
CA ARG A 84 -4.77 -4.52 -13.30
C ARG A 84 -5.77 -5.52 -13.88
N ASP A 85 -5.33 -6.41 -14.76
CA ASP A 85 -6.20 -7.42 -15.37
C ASP A 85 -6.78 -8.40 -14.35
N ARG A 86 -5.97 -8.79 -13.36
CA ARG A 86 -6.43 -9.67 -12.27
C ARG A 86 -7.46 -9.01 -11.38
N PHE A 87 -7.27 -7.74 -11.02
CA PHE A 87 -8.27 -6.98 -10.26
C PHE A 87 -9.54 -6.70 -11.07
N ARG A 88 -9.41 -6.41 -12.38
CA ARG A 88 -10.55 -6.21 -13.29
C ARG A 88 -11.42 -7.47 -13.33
N LYS A 89 -10.79 -8.65 -13.50
CA LYS A 89 -11.51 -9.92 -13.44
C LYS A 89 -12.14 -10.17 -12.06
N PHE A 90 -11.41 -9.93 -10.98
CA PHE A 90 -11.91 -10.13 -9.62
C PHE A 90 -13.18 -9.31 -9.34
N TYR A 91 -13.19 -8.02 -9.69
CA TYR A 91 -14.36 -7.16 -9.50
C TYR A 91 -15.53 -7.53 -10.43
N ALA A 92 -15.25 -7.91 -11.68
CA ALA A 92 -16.27 -8.40 -12.60
C ALA A 92 -16.94 -9.70 -12.08
N ASP A 93 -16.13 -10.66 -11.63
CA ASP A 93 -16.63 -11.92 -11.06
C ASP A 93 -17.44 -11.67 -9.78
N ALA A 94 -17.04 -10.72 -8.94
CA ALA A 94 -17.78 -10.33 -7.73
C ALA A 94 -19.14 -9.69 -8.06
N LEU A 95 -19.19 -8.79 -9.06
CA LEU A 95 -20.44 -8.21 -9.56
C LEU A 95 -21.38 -9.28 -10.12
N GLU A 96 -20.84 -10.26 -10.85
CA GLU A 96 -21.64 -11.37 -11.38
C GLU A 96 -22.23 -12.24 -10.27
N ARG A 97 -21.47 -12.51 -9.20
CA ARG A 97 -21.95 -13.28 -8.04
C ARG A 97 -23.15 -12.61 -7.38
N ILE A 98 -23.05 -11.32 -7.08
CA ILE A 98 -24.14 -10.62 -6.38
C ILE A 98 -25.38 -10.48 -7.28
N ARG A 99 -25.22 -10.34 -8.61
CA ARG A 99 -26.34 -10.29 -9.56
C ARG A 99 -27.20 -11.55 -9.60
N LYS A 100 -26.68 -12.68 -9.12
CA LYS A 100 -27.41 -13.97 -9.05
C LYS A 100 -28.25 -14.11 -7.78
N LEU A 101 -28.12 -13.19 -6.83
CA LEU A 101 -28.89 -13.21 -5.59
C LEU A 101 -30.29 -12.65 -5.84
N ASP A 102 -31.28 -13.19 -5.13
CA ASP A 102 -32.62 -12.64 -5.11
C ASP A 102 -32.65 -11.39 -4.22
N PHE A 103 -32.56 -10.22 -4.85
CA PHE A 103 -32.57 -8.94 -4.13
C PHE A 103 -33.93 -8.68 -3.46
N ASP A 104 -35.03 -9.09 -4.08
CA ASP A 104 -36.36 -8.73 -3.60
C ASP A 104 -36.74 -9.50 -2.33
N SER A 105 -36.20 -10.72 -2.18
CA SER A 105 -36.39 -11.54 -0.98
C SER A 105 -35.54 -11.12 0.22
N MET A 106 -34.55 -10.23 0.06
CA MET A 106 -33.65 -9.83 1.16
C MET A 106 -34.35 -8.94 2.19
N SER A 107 -33.86 -9.00 3.42
CA SER A 107 -34.15 -8.02 4.47
C SER A 107 -33.79 -6.59 4.05
N GLN A 108 -34.30 -5.57 4.75
CA GLN A 108 -33.94 -4.17 4.46
C GLN A 108 -32.44 -3.91 4.68
N GLU A 109 -31.84 -4.56 5.68
CA GLU A 109 -30.39 -4.49 5.93
C GLU A 109 -29.61 -5.13 4.77
N GLY A 110 -30.00 -6.33 4.33
CA GLY A 110 -29.41 -7.00 3.16
C GLY A 110 -29.52 -6.18 1.88
N LYS A 111 -30.67 -5.53 1.64
CA LYS A 111 -30.86 -4.63 0.49
C LYS A 111 -29.94 -3.41 0.54
N ALA A 112 -29.80 -2.79 1.72
CA ALA A 112 -28.89 -1.67 1.90
C ALA A 112 -27.43 -2.08 1.63
N ASP A 113 -26.98 -3.18 2.22
CA ASP A 113 -25.63 -3.70 2.03
C ASP A 113 -25.37 -4.11 0.58
N TYR A 114 -26.35 -4.71 -0.10
CA TYR A 114 -26.24 -5.07 -1.51
C TYR A 114 -25.96 -3.85 -2.38
N VAL A 115 -26.73 -2.77 -2.19
CA VAL A 115 -26.58 -1.54 -2.98
C VAL A 115 -25.24 -0.88 -2.70
N LEU A 116 -24.84 -0.78 -1.42
CA LEU A 116 -23.55 -0.22 -1.03
C LEU A 116 -22.38 -1.02 -1.61
N PHE A 117 -22.45 -2.34 -1.51
CA PHE A 117 -21.40 -3.22 -2.01
C PHE A 117 -21.31 -3.20 -3.54
N LYS A 118 -22.45 -3.21 -4.24
CA LYS A 118 -22.49 -3.04 -5.70
C LYS A 118 -21.82 -1.73 -6.13
N ASN A 119 -22.18 -0.61 -5.48
CA ASN A 119 -21.60 0.70 -5.78
C ASN A 119 -20.09 0.73 -5.54
N HIS A 120 -19.63 0.09 -4.45
CA HIS A 120 -18.21 -0.08 -4.15
C HIS A 120 -17.47 -0.85 -5.25
N LEU A 121 -18.00 -2.00 -5.68
CA LEU A 121 -17.39 -2.81 -6.73
C LEU A 121 -17.32 -2.07 -8.08
N GLU A 122 -18.40 -1.38 -8.46
CA GLU A 122 -18.42 -0.59 -9.68
C GLU A 122 -17.46 0.61 -9.62
N HIS A 123 -17.34 1.25 -8.45
CA HIS A 123 -16.35 2.30 -8.22
C HIS A 123 -14.94 1.75 -8.42
N GLU A 124 -14.56 0.68 -7.70
CA GLU A 124 -13.23 0.08 -7.81
C GLU A 124 -12.91 -0.38 -9.23
N PHE A 125 -13.90 -0.93 -9.96
CA PHE A 125 -13.74 -1.29 -11.36
C PHE A 125 -13.42 -0.06 -12.23
N ARG A 126 -14.19 1.03 -12.10
CA ARG A 126 -13.94 2.29 -12.84
C ARG A 126 -12.60 2.93 -12.48
N GLN A 127 -12.17 2.80 -11.22
CA GLN A 127 -10.87 3.31 -10.78
C GLN A 127 -9.72 2.67 -11.57
N LEU A 128 -9.80 1.38 -11.91
CA LEU A 128 -8.79 0.71 -12.73
C LEU A 128 -8.67 1.34 -14.14
N ASP A 129 -9.79 1.73 -14.74
CA ASP A 129 -9.79 2.37 -16.07
C ASP A 129 -9.22 3.79 -16.00
N ILE A 130 -9.50 4.50 -14.90
CA ILE A 130 -8.89 5.81 -14.63
C ILE A 130 -7.38 5.63 -14.48
N GLU A 131 -6.92 4.72 -13.60
CA GLU A 131 -5.50 4.44 -13.39
C GLU A 131 -4.76 4.09 -14.69
N GLU A 132 -5.39 3.30 -15.57
CA GLU A 132 -4.83 2.97 -16.89
C GLU A 132 -4.61 4.19 -17.78
N LYS A 133 -5.63 5.05 -17.91
CA LYS A 133 -5.51 6.32 -18.65
C LYS A 133 -4.45 7.22 -18.04
N GLN A 134 -4.45 7.28 -16.70
CA GLN A 134 -3.51 8.10 -15.96
C GLN A 134 -2.06 7.66 -16.13
N LEU A 135 -1.82 6.34 -16.23
CA LEU A 135 -0.52 5.75 -16.51
C LEU A 135 -0.08 6.06 -17.94
N ALA A 136 -0.99 5.98 -18.92
CA ALA A 136 -0.71 6.33 -20.31
C ALA A 136 -0.28 7.80 -20.46
N GLU A 137 -0.92 8.72 -19.73
CA GLU A 137 -0.57 10.15 -19.74
C GLU A 137 0.86 10.43 -19.24
N ILE A 138 1.33 9.68 -18.25
CA ILE A 138 2.68 9.86 -17.67
C ILE A 138 3.74 9.02 -18.36
N GLN A 139 3.37 8.13 -19.30
CA GLN A 139 4.29 7.21 -19.97
C GLN A 139 5.56 7.89 -20.53
N PRO A 140 5.51 9.11 -21.12
CA PRO A 140 6.72 9.82 -21.55
C PRO A 140 7.70 10.15 -20.43
N LEU A 141 7.23 10.31 -19.18
CA LEU A 141 8.06 10.59 -18.01
C LEU A 141 8.67 9.33 -17.38
N ILE A 142 8.13 8.15 -17.71
CA ILE A 142 8.53 6.87 -17.11
C ILE A 142 8.69 5.75 -18.16
N PRO A 143 9.41 5.97 -19.27
CA PRO A 143 9.56 4.95 -20.33
C PRO A 143 10.24 3.67 -19.84
N PHE A 144 11.07 3.78 -18.79
CA PHE A 144 11.77 2.68 -18.14
C PHE A 144 10.88 1.84 -17.18
N ALA A 145 9.67 2.31 -16.85
CA ALA A 145 8.80 1.64 -15.87
C ALA A 145 8.47 0.20 -16.27
N LYS A 146 8.25 -0.04 -17.57
CA LYS A 146 7.92 -1.38 -18.07
C LYS A 146 9.03 -2.39 -17.75
N ALA A 147 10.29 -2.03 -17.99
CA ALA A 147 11.42 -2.92 -17.73
C ALA A 147 11.53 -3.27 -16.23
N ILE A 148 11.29 -2.30 -15.34
CA ILE A 148 11.26 -2.53 -13.88
C ILE A 148 10.14 -3.49 -13.51
N VAL A 149 8.92 -3.24 -13.99
CA VAL A 149 7.75 -4.07 -13.72
C VAL A 149 7.97 -5.51 -14.22
N ASP A 150 8.47 -5.67 -15.44
CA ASP A 150 8.71 -7.00 -16.03
C ASP A 150 9.73 -7.81 -15.19
N LEU A 151 10.83 -7.18 -14.75
CA LEU A 151 11.84 -7.82 -13.90
C LEU A 151 11.27 -8.21 -12.54
N GLU A 152 10.50 -7.32 -11.92
CA GLU A 152 9.88 -7.58 -10.61
C GLU A 152 8.84 -8.70 -10.68
N GLU A 153 8.06 -8.73 -11.75
CA GLU A 153 7.12 -9.82 -11.96
C GLU A 153 7.81 -11.16 -12.22
N ALA A 154 8.87 -11.18 -13.05
CA ALA A 154 9.66 -12.39 -13.29
C ALA A 154 10.26 -12.92 -11.98
N ARG A 155 10.80 -12.02 -11.15
CA ARG A 155 11.29 -12.35 -9.79
C ARG A 155 10.19 -13.00 -8.95
N ARG A 156 8.99 -12.42 -8.94
CA ARG A 156 7.85 -12.94 -8.17
C ARG A 156 7.32 -14.27 -8.69
N ARG A 157 7.41 -14.52 -9.99
CA ARG A 157 7.07 -15.81 -10.61
C ARG A 157 8.17 -16.86 -10.44
N MET A 158 9.28 -16.52 -9.79
CA MET A 158 10.45 -17.39 -9.62
C MET A 158 10.99 -17.89 -10.97
N GLU A 159 10.91 -17.04 -12.00
CA GLU A 159 11.50 -17.34 -13.29
C GLU A 159 13.04 -17.39 -13.16
N PRO A 160 13.71 -18.36 -13.81
CA PRO A 160 15.17 -18.41 -13.82
C PRO A 160 15.77 -17.12 -14.39
N ILE A 161 16.77 -16.57 -13.69
CA ILE A 161 17.45 -15.35 -14.14
C ILE A 161 18.56 -15.67 -15.14
N ASP A 162 18.51 -15.01 -16.29
CA ASP A 162 19.61 -14.97 -17.27
C ASP A 162 20.47 -13.73 -16.95
N SER A 163 21.58 -13.94 -16.25
CA SER A 163 22.43 -12.85 -15.75
C SER A 163 22.96 -11.94 -16.87
N PRO A 164 23.49 -12.46 -18.00
CA PRO A 164 23.86 -11.62 -19.14
C PRO A 164 22.71 -10.75 -19.67
N LYS A 165 21.51 -11.32 -19.88
CA LYS A 165 20.36 -10.54 -20.35
C LYS A 165 19.92 -9.50 -19.33
N ALA A 166 19.87 -9.86 -18.05
CA ALA A 166 19.52 -8.94 -16.98
C ALA A 166 20.48 -7.73 -16.93
N ALA A 167 21.79 -7.96 -17.07
CA ALA A 167 22.78 -6.88 -17.11
C ALA A 167 22.55 -5.91 -18.28
N VAL A 168 22.20 -6.42 -19.46
CA VAL A 168 21.86 -5.60 -20.64
C VAL A 168 20.60 -4.76 -20.38
N ILE A 169 19.57 -5.35 -19.79
CA ILE A 169 18.33 -4.64 -19.43
C ILE A 169 18.63 -3.52 -18.44
N LEU A 170 19.40 -3.79 -17.38
CA LEU A 170 19.77 -2.78 -16.37
C LEU A 170 20.60 -1.63 -16.96
N ASN A 171 21.53 -1.92 -17.88
CA ASN A 171 22.31 -0.88 -18.55
C ASN A 171 21.43 -0.01 -19.47
N THR A 172 20.49 -0.62 -20.19
CA THR A 172 19.51 0.09 -21.01
C THR A 172 18.60 0.96 -20.15
N LEU A 173 18.13 0.43 -19.03
CA LEU A 173 17.32 1.16 -18.05
C LEU A 173 18.04 2.39 -17.53
N LYS A 174 19.33 2.26 -17.16
CA LYS A 174 20.15 3.40 -16.72
C LYS A 174 20.19 4.50 -17.79
N LYS A 175 20.43 4.13 -19.05
CA LYS A 175 20.44 5.09 -20.17
C LYS A 175 19.09 5.78 -20.33
N GLN A 176 18.00 5.03 -20.31
CA GLN A 176 16.64 5.59 -20.41
C GLN A 176 16.34 6.59 -19.29
N VAL A 177 16.77 6.32 -18.05
CA VAL A 177 16.59 7.24 -16.92
C VAL A 177 17.36 8.53 -17.15
N GLU A 178 18.64 8.46 -17.55
CA GLU A 178 19.46 9.66 -17.81
C GLU A 178 18.93 10.46 -19.01
N ASP A 179 18.50 9.79 -20.08
CA ASP A 179 17.90 10.44 -21.24
C ASP A 179 16.58 11.14 -20.86
N THR A 180 15.70 10.45 -20.13
CA THR A 180 14.43 11.03 -19.65
C THR A 180 14.69 12.24 -18.77
N ARG A 181 15.66 12.16 -17.85
CA ARG A 181 16.08 13.31 -17.03
C ARG A 181 16.52 14.48 -17.90
N ARG A 182 17.42 14.25 -18.87
CA ARG A 182 17.90 15.29 -19.79
C ARG A 182 16.75 15.91 -20.58
N PHE A 183 15.82 15.11 -21.08
CA PHE A 183 14.67 15.58 -21.85
C PHE A 183 13.69 16.40 -21.01
N VAL A 184 13.47 16.03 -19.75
CA VAL A 184 12.68 16.83 -18.80
C VAL A 184 13.40 18.15 -18.50
N GLU A 185 14.69 18.14 -18.20
CA GLU A 185 15.48 19.35 -17.94
C GLU A 185 15.54 20.28 -19.17
N ALA A 186 15.58 19.72 -20.38
CA ALA A 186 15.49 20.50 -21.62
C ALA A 186 14.11 21.15 -21.78
N GLY A 187 13.03 20.47 -21.38
CA GLY A 187 11.67 21.01 -21.40
C GLY A 187 11.42 22.16 -20.43
N LEU A 188 12.25 22.27 -19.38
CA LEU A 188 12.21 23.39 -18.42
C LEU A 188 12.92 24.65 -18.95
N ARG A 189 13.82 24.51 -19.93
CA ARG A 189 14.55 25.64 -20.52
C ARG A 189 13.74 26.25 -21.65
N ALA A 190 13.77 27.58 -21.76
CA ALA A 190 13.19 28.30 -22.90
C ALA A 190 14.08 28.06 -24.13
N GLY A 191 13.66 27.13 -24.99
CA GLY A 191 14.37 26.79 -26.23
C GLY A 191 13.61 25.73 -27.02
N GLU A 192 13.74 25.76 -28.35
CA GLU A 192 13.14 24.76 -29.22
C GLU A 192 14.05 23.53 -29.27
N ASN A 193 13.68 22.50 -28.51
CA ASN A 193 14.32 21.20 -28.53
C ASN A 193 13.22 20.18 -28.82
N THR A 194 13.39 19.42 -29.90
CA THR A 194 12.44 18.42 -30.41
C THR A 194 12.25 17.26 -29.44
N ASP A 195 13.27 16.97 -28.64
CA ASP A 195 13.29 15.84 -27.71
C ASP A 195 12.88 16.26 -26.29
N ALA A 196 12.56 17.54 -26.08
CA ALA A 196 12.20 18.05 -24.77
C ALA A 196 10.80 17.59 -24.33
N ILE A 197 10.73 16.98 -23.15
CA ILE A 197 9.47 16.56 -22.54
C ILE A 197 8.86 17.76 -21.81
N ARG A 198 7.72 18.25 -22.33
CA ARG A 198 6.94 19.32 -21.72
C ARG A 198 5.62 18.76 -21.22
N VAL A 199 5.39 18.85 -19.92
CA VAL A 199 4.21 18.29 -19.26
C VAL A 199 3.53 19.33 -18.37
N LYS A 200 2.21 19.19 -18.21
CA LYS A 200 1.45 19.98 -17.25
C LYS A 200 1.86 19.61 -15.82
N LYS A 201 1.72 20.54 -14.88
CA LYS A 201 2.04 20.33 -13.44
C LYS A 201 1.37 19.08 -12.85
N THR A 202 0.12 18.81 -13.22
CA THR A 202 -0.65 17.64 -12.74
C THR A 202 -0.04 16.32 -13.20
N ILE A 203 0.39 16.23 -14.47
CA ILE A 203 1.04 15.05 -15.05
C ILE A 203 2.42 14.84 -14.41
N ALA A 204 3.18 15.93 -14.18
CA ALA A 204 4.46 15.85 -13.48
C ALA A 204 4.30 15.29 -12.05
N PHE A 205 3.33 15.79 -11.27
CA PHE A 205 3.08 15.29 -9.92
C PHE A 205 2.69 13.81 -9.90
N ARG A 206 1.85 13.39 -10.85
CA ARG A 206 1.50 11.97 -10.98
C ARG A 206 2.69 11.11 -11.38
N GLY A 207 3.54 11.61 -12.29
CA GLY A 207 4.80 10.95 -12.67
C GLY A 207 5.71 10.73 -11.46
N VAL A 208 5.86 11.73 -10.59
CA VAL A 208 6.63 11.60 -9.35
C VAL A 208 6.07 10.52 -8.44
N ASN A 209 4.74 10.47 -8.25
CA ASN A 209 4.11 9.42 -7.45
C ASN A 209 4.35 8.02 -8.05
N ALA A 210 4.22 7.87 -9.37
CA ALA A 210 4.50 6.61 -10.04
C ALA A 210 5.96 6.17 -9.87
N ILE A 211 6.92 7.09 -9.95
CA ILE A 211 8.34 6.81 -9.70
C ILE A 211 8.56 6.36 -8.25
N ASN A 212 7.93 7.02 -7.27
CA ASN A 212 8.02 6.60 -5.87
C ASN A 212 7.44 5.20 -5.65
N THR A 213 6.32 4.87 -6.30
CA THR A 213 5.75 3.52 -6.27
C THR A 213 6.68 2.49 -6.89
N LEU A 214 7.32 2.79 -8.03
CA LEU A 214 8.32 1.90 -8.63
C LEU A 214 9.50 1.67 -7.69
N ARG A 215 9.99 2.73 -7.04
CA ARG A 215 11.09 2.63 -6.06
C ARG A 215 10.72 1.78 -4.85
N GLY A 216 9.48 1.86 -4.37
CA GLY A 216 9.01 1.07 -3.22
C GLY A 216 8.82 -0.43 -3.53
N ASN A 217 8.82 -0.83 -4.79
CA ASN A 217 8.62 -2.21 -5.23
C ASN A 217 9.92 -2.96 -5.57
N LEU A 218 11.04 -2.24 -5.70
CA LEU A 218 12.40 -2.77 -5.91
C LEU A 218 12.99 -3.23 -4.57
#